data_AF-A0A416MPQ3-F1
#
_entry.id   AF-A0A416MPQ3-F1
#
_cell.length_a   1.000
_cell.length_b   1.000
_cell.length_c   1.000
_cell.angle_alpha   90.00
_cell.angle_beta   90.00
_cell.angle_gamma   90.00
#
_symmetry.space_group_name_H-M   'P 1'
#
loop_
_entity.id
_entity.type
_entity.pdbx_description
1 polymer ?
#
loop_
_entity_poly.entity_id
_entity_poly.type
_entity_poly.pdbx_seq_one_letter_code
_entity_poly.pdbx_strand_id
1 'polypeptide(L)'
;MEKVCEYEGSSLWGMNGGQPESPDGTLLVYAKKPDLEDKEKQITEIWICDRNTLANARCVFTVSCGNHNGPSATFTDNDHIVFRDIINGFSAFRVLNIHTGEVVYGPIFGKESHCAENGQYPFSISEEFLDKNPDHPEIDICGIYLLDLKTGKIRRVADKKTVYDMVIKSGCTPNEYTTSMSHVQLNPSATKVMMRLSVANCLYLVPLAALTLRLVRHMSFQTNQFISFGLTMIHTWQLVSTMTVQRLRWKRAVSSVLHQTENA
;
A
#
# COMPACT_ATOMS: atom_id res chain seq x y z
N MET A 1 0.80 -18.07 -26.10
CA MET A 1 1.39 -17.08 -25.19
C MET A 1 0.52 -17.10 -23.95
N GLU A 2 1.07 -17.54 -22.82
CA GLU A 2 0.34 -17.56 -21.55
C GLU A 2 0.00 -16.13 -21.12
N LYS A 3 -1.17 -15.96 -20.52
CA LYS A 3 -1.67 -14.66 -20.05
C LYS A 3 -2.20 -14.80 -18.63
N VAL A 4 -1.93 -13.78 -17.84
CA VAL A 4 -2.45 -13.69 -16.46
C VAL A 4 -3.95 -13.43 -16.45
N CYS A 5 -4.50 -12.77 -17.47
CA CYS A 5 -5.93 -12.51 -17.61
C CYS A 5 -6.44 -12.95 -18.98
N GLU A 6 -7.56 -13.67 -18.98
CA GLU A 6 -8.42 -13.90 -20.15
C GLU A 6 -9.75 -13.18 -19.93
N TYR A 7 -10.47 -12.85 -21.01
CA TYR A 7 -11.61 -11.90 -20.99
C TYR A 7 -12.78 -12.40 -20.13
N GLU A 8 -13.56 -11.47 -19.57
CA GLU A 8 -14.66 -11.59 -18.55
C GLU A 8 -14.27 -11.44 -17.06
N GLY A 9 -12.98 -11.38 -16.70
CA GLY A 9 -12.52 -11.21 -15.30
C GLY A 9 -11.61 -10.00 -15.04
N SER A 10 -11.02 -9.94 -13.85
CA SER A 10 -9.91 -9.00 -13.55
C SER A 10 -8.73 -9.70 -12.87
N SER A 11 -7.53 -9.20 -13.13
CA SER A 11 -6.29 -9.62 -12.44
C SER A 11 -5.68 -8.47 -11.66
N LEU A 12 -5.17 -8.76 -10.46
CA LEU A 12 -4.77 -7.77 -9.46
C LEU A 12 -3.39 -8.09 -8.89
N TRP A 13 -2.55 -7.07 -8.75
CA TRP A 13 -1.12 -7.21 -8.43
C TRP A 13 -0.70 -6.20 -7.38
N GLY A 14 -0.28 -6.71 -6.21
CA GLY A 14 0.38 -5.92 -5.16
C GLY A 14 -0.39 -4.68 -4.68
N MET A 15 0.15 -4.05 -3.64
CA MET A 15 -0.27 -2.72 -3.21
C MET A 15 0.86 -2.10 -2.38
N ASN A 16 1.14 -0.81 -2.53
CA ASN A 16 2.02 -0.02 -1.65
C ASN A 16 3.38 -0.67 -1.29
N GLY A 17 4.09 -1.20 -2.29
CA GLY A 17 5.41 -1.82 -2.08
C GLY A 17 5.39 -3.30 -1.71
N GLY A 18 4.21 -3.93 -1.70
CA GLY A 18 4.09 -5.38 -1.65
C GLY A 18 4.84 -6.06 -2.79
N GLN A 19 5.48 -7.20 -2.50
CA GLN A 19 6.31 -7.96 -3.45
C GLN A 19 5.47 -9.04 -4.15
N PRO A 20 5.04 -8.81 -5.42
CA PRO A 20 4.36 -9.85 -6.19
C PRO A 20 5.33 -10.91 -6.73
N GLU A 21 6.64 -10.61 -6.77
CA GLU A 21 7.67 -11.58 -7.17
C GLU A 21 8.22 -12.29 -5.93
N SER A 22 8.51 -13.59 -6.02
CA SER A 22 9.24 -14.30 -4.97
C SER A 22 10.64 -13.70 -4.79
N PRO A 23 11.25 -13.76 -3.59
CA PRO A 23 12.59 -13.21 -3.35
C PRO A 23 13.69 -13.74 -4.29
N ASP A 24 13.58 -14.98 -4.76
CA ASP A 24 14.49 -15.57 -5.75
C ASP A 24 14.16 -15.21 -7.22
N GLY A 25 13.07 -14.48 -7.45
CA GLY A 25 12.63 -14.04 -8.78
C GLY A 25 12.10 -15.16 -9.67
N THR A 26 11.70 -16.30 -9.11
CA THR A 26 11.21 -17.45 -9.89
C THR A 26 9.70 -17.46 -10.07
N LEU A 27 8.95 -16.93 -9.10
CA LEU A 27 7.49 -17.00 -9.06
C LEU A 27 6.85 -15.61 -9.03
N LEU A 28 5.61 -15.56 -9.49
CA LEU A 28 4.70 -14.43 -9.37
C LEU A 28 3.46 -14.84 -8.59
N VAL A 29 2.99 -13.96 -7.70
CA VAL A 29 1.68 -14.04 -7.08
C VAL A 29 0.79 -12.93 -7.62
N TYR A 30 -0.45 -13.28 -7.95
CA TYR A 30 -1.48 -12.35 -8.39
C TYR A 30 -2.85 -12.87 -7.97
N ALA A 31 -3.85 -12.01 -8.03
CA ALA A 31 -5.22 -12.40 -7.74
C ALA A 31 -6.09 -12.31 -8.99
N LYS A 32 -7.11 -13.18 -9.06
CA LYS A 32 -8.14 -13.20 -10.10
C LYS A 32 -9.51 -13.02 -9.49
N LYS A 33 -10.31 -12.13 -10.04
CA LYS A 33 -11.76 -12.12 -9.81
C LYS A 33 -12.41 -12.83 -11.00
N PRO A 34 -12.95 -14.04 -10.81
CA PRO A 34 -13.50 -14.82 -11.91
C PRO A 34 -14.79 -14.21 -12.48
N ASP A 35 -15.54 -13.50 -11.64
CA ASP A 35 -16.79 -12.82 -12.01
C ASP A 35 -16.79 -11.41 -11.40
N LEU A 36 -16.97 -10.40 -12.24
CA LEU A 36 -17.04 -8.99 -11.82
C LEU A 36 -18.47 -8.53 -11.49
N GLU A 37 -19.47 -9.31 -11.86
CA GLU A 37 -20.89 -9.02 -11.67
C GLU A 37 -21.43 -9.57 -10.35
N ASP A 38 -20.82 -10.65 -9.81
CA ASP A 38 -21.18 -11.22 -8.50
C ASP A 38 -20.71 -10.34 -7.33
N LYS A 39 -21.53 -9.32 -7.05
CA LYS A 39 -21.33 -8.38 -5.95
C LYS A 39 -21.58 -8.99 -4.57
N GLU A 40 -22.27 -10.13 -4.49
CA GLU A 40 -22.66 -10.74 -3.22
C GLU A 40 -21.56 -11.62 -2.65
N LYS A 41 -20.89 -12.43 -3.48
CA LYS A 41 -19.89 -13.37 -2.98
C LYS A 41 -18.50 -12.75 -2.83
N GLN A 42 -18.19 -11.70 -3.60
CA GLN A 42 -16.89 -11.01 -3.62
C GLN A 42 -15.69 -11.97 -3.70
N ILE A 43 -15.85 -13.07 -4.43
CA ILE A 43 -14.84 -14.13 -4.49
C ILE A 43 -13.62 -13.60 -5.23
N THR A 44 -12.45 -13.81 -4.64
CA THR A 44 -11.17 -13.54 -5.27
C THR A 44 -10.26 -14.74 -5.07
N GLU A 45 -9.69 -15.23 -6.16
CA GLU A 45 -8.74 -16.33 -6.17
C GLU A 45 -7.32 -15.77 -6.13
N ILE A 46 -6.41 -16.45 -5.43
CA ILE A 46 -4.99 -16.14 -5.37
C ILE A 46 -4.27 -17.20 -6.19
N TRP A 47 -3.45 -16.74 -7.13
CA TRP A 47 -2.78 -17.57 -8.11
C TRP A 47 -1.27 -17.35 -8.08
N ILE A 48 -0.54 -18.40 -8.45
CA ILE A 48 0.90 -18.36 -8.64
C ILE A 48 1.26 -18.91 -10.02
N CYS A 49 2.27 -18.33 -10.66
CA CYS A 49 2.86 -18.85 -11.89
C CYS A 49 4.38 -18.59 -11.95
N ASP A 50 5.04 -19.21 -12.92
CA ASP A 50 6.43 -18.93 -13.24
C ASP A 50 6.60 -17.49 -13.73
N ARG A 51 7.56 -16.76 -13.16
CA ARG A 51 7.74 -15.34 -13.46
C ARG A 51 8.02 -15.04 -14.93
N ASN A 52 8.94 -15.81 -15.52
CA ASN A 52 9.49 -15.50 -16.83
C ASN A 52 8.61 -16.02 -17.98
N THR A 53 7.82 -17.08 -17.74
CA THR A 53 7.03 -17.76 -18.78
C THR A 53 5.53 -17.57 -18.59
N LEU A 54 5.10 -17.19 -17.38
CA LEU A 54 3.70 -17.21 -16.92
C LEU A 54 3.06 -18.61 -16.96
N ALA A 55 3.88 -19.65 -17.15
CA ALA A 55 3.44 -21.04 -17.15
C ALA A 55 3.16 -21.55 -15.73
N ASN A 56 2.64 -22.77 -15.64
CA ASN A 56 2.34 -23.43 -14.36
C ASN A 56 1.41 -22.61 -13.46
N ALA A 57 0.52 -21.82 -14.06
CA ALA A 57 -0.47 -21.03 -13.34
C ALA A 57 -1.42 -21.95 -12.56
N ARG A 58 -1.50 -21.73 -11.25
CA ARG A 58 -2.37 -22.50 -10.36
C ARG A 58 -3.00 -21.61 -9.29
N CYS A 59 -4.26 -21.85 -8.99
CA CYS A 59 -4.93 -21.28 -7.83
C CYS A 59 -4.37 -21.93 -6.57
N VAL A 60 -3.97 -21.12 -5.60
CA VAL A 60 -3.41 -21.59 -4.32
C VAL A 60 -4.34 -21.33 -3.14
N PHE A 61 -5.28 -20.38 -3.28
CA PHE A 61 -6.27 -20.09 -2.25
C PHE A 61 -7.44 -19.27 -2.81
N THR A 62 -8.60 -19.35 -2.18
CA THR A 62 -9.78 -18.53 -2.51
C THR A 62 -10.24 -17.78 -1.27
N VAL A 63 -10.44 -16.47 -1.39
CA VAL A 63 -10.88 -15.58 -0.30
C VAL A 63 -12.15 -14.83 -0.68
N SER A 64 -12.85 -14.29 0.32
CA SER A 64 -13.80 -13.22 0.10
C SER A 64 -13.05 -11.89 0.20
N CYS A 65 -12.99 -11.12 -0.88
CA CYS A 65 -12.28 -9.85 -0.90
C CYS A 65 -12.87 -8.87 -1.95
N GLY A 66 -13.70 -7.95 -1.48
CA GLY A 66 -14.23 -6.86 -2.30
C GLY A 66 -13.21 -5.78 -2.67
N ASN A 67 -12.00 -5.80 -2.12
CA ASN A 67 -11.03 -4.74 -2.34
C ASN A 67 -10.63 -4.62 -3.83
N HIS A 68 -10.45 -3.39 -4.29
CA HIS A 68 -10.15 -3.11 -5.70
C HIS A 68 -8.73 -3.54 -6.10
N ASN A 69 -7.78 -3.58 -5.15
CA ASN A 69 -6.42 -4.11 -5.37
C ASN A 69 -6.32 -5.60 -5.02
N GLY A 70 -7.46 -6.28 -4.82
CA GLY A 70 -7.51 -7.66 -4.40
C GLY A 70 -7.01 -7.86 -2.97
N PRO A 71 -6.63 -9.09 -2.60
CA PRO A 71 -6.23 -9.44 -1.24
C PRO A 71 -4.82 -8.99 -0.89
N SER A 72 -4.15 -8.20 -1.74
CA SER A 72 -2.77 -7.74 -1.50
C SER A 72 -1.81 -8.89 -1.19
N ALA A 73 -1.96 -10.01 -1.90
CA ALA A 73 -1.10 -11.18 -1.72
C ALA A 73 0.35 -10.83 -2.08
N THR A 74 1.27 -11.13 -1.17
CA THR A 74 2.70 -10.83 -1.32
C THR A 74 3.55 -11.94 -0.73
N PHE A 75 4.73 -12.17 -1.29
CA PHE A 75 5.68 -13.11 -0.73
C PHE A 75 6.27 -12.58 0.57
N THR A 76 6.42 -13.48 1.55
CA THR A 76 7.18 -13.21 2.79
C THR A 76 8.54 -13.91 2.79
N ASP A 77 8.65 -15.02 2.05
CA ASP A 77 9.87 -15.73 1.65
C ASP A 77 9.59 -16.46 0.31
N ASN A 78 10.41 -17.42 -0.10
CA ASN A 78 10.21 -18.16 -1.36
C ASN A 78 9.06 -19.18 -1.32
N ASP A 79 8.59 -19.55 -0.12
CA ASP A 79 7.65 -20.65 0.10
C ASP A 79 6.32 -20.17 0.69
N HIS A 80 6.25 -18.93 1.15
CA HIS A 80 5.07 -18.39 1.83
C HIS A 80 4.62 -17.06 1.26
N ILE A 81 3.30 -16.91 1.19
CA ILE A 81 2.63 -15.64 0.91
C ILE A 81 1.77 -15.21 2.09
N VAL A 82 1.65 -13.91 2.28
CA VAL A 82 0.67 -13.28 3.18
C VAL A 82 -0.39 -12.55 2.36
N PHE A 83 -1.64 -12.64 2.77
CA PHE A 83 -2.76 -12.01 2.09
C PHE A 83 -3.92 -11.67 3.02
N ARG A 84 -4.72 -10.70 2.60
CA ARG A 84 -5.96 -10.26 3.24
C ARG A 84 -7.11 -11.22 2.92
N ASP A 85 -7.92 -11.49 3.92
CA ASP A 85 -9.19 -12.19 3.85
C ASP A 85 -10.29 -11.35 4.54
N ILE A 86 -11.55 -11.56 4.18
CA ILE A 86 -12.71 -10.97 4.86
C ILE A 86 -13.57 -12.09 5.40
N ILE A 87 -13.66 -12.18 6.73
CA ILE A 87 -14.39 -13.25 7.42
C ILE A 87 -15.50 -12.61 8.25
N ASN A 88 -16.75 -12.96 7.96
CA ASN A 88 -17.93 -12.42 8.64
C ASN A 88 -17.96 -10.88 8.67
N GLY A 89 -17.50 -10.23 7.60
CA GLY A 89 -17.43 -8.76 7.48
C GLY A 89 -16.20 -8.12 8.13
N PHE A 90 -15.31 -8.88 8.75
CA PHE A 90 -14.10 -8.38 9.40
C PHE A 90 -12.85 -8.69 8.58
N SER A 91 -11.93 -7.72 8.55
CA SER A 91 -10.60 -7.91 7.98
C SER A 91 -9.80 -8.92 8.78
N ALA A 92 -9.17 -9.84 8.09
CA ALA A 92 -8.19 -10.76 8.62
C ALA A 92 -7.04 -10.93 7.62
N PHE A 93 -5.95 -11.53 8.07
CA PHE A 93 -4.89 -11.99 7.18
C PHE A 93 -4.46 -13.41 7.52
N ARG A 94 -3.85 -14.06 6.53
CA ARG A 94 -3.33 -15.43 6.62
C ARG A 94 -1.95 -15.48 6.01
N VAL A 95 -1.14 -16.41 6.47
CA VAL A 95 0.12 -16.80 5.84
C VAL A 95 -0.04 -18.23 5.34
N LEU A 96 0.24 -18.44 4.06
CA LEU A 96 0.02 -19.71 3.35
C LEU A 96 1.33 -20.23 2.80
N ASN A 97 1.58 -21.53 2.97
CA ASN A 97 2.62 -22.23 2.23
C ASN A 97 2.14 -22.50 0.80
N ILE A 98 2.84 -21.95 -0.18
CA ILE A 98 2.41 -21.98 -1.57
C ILE A 98 2.51 -23.38 -2.20
N HIS A 99 3.31 -24.28 -1.65
CA HIS A 99 3.53 -25.61 -2.21
C HIS A 99 2.50 -26.62 -1.69
N THR A 100 2.13 -26.52 -0.41
CA THR A 100 1.18 -27.44 0.23
C THR A 100 -0.26 -26.91 0.23
N GLY A 101 -0.45 -25.60 0.12
CA GLY A 101 -1.75 -24.95 0.32
C GLY A 101 -2.18 -24.87 1.80
N GLU A 102 -1.28 -25.18 2.73
CA GLU A 102 -1.53 -25.10 4.16
C GLU A 102 -1.44 -23.64 4.66
N VAL A 103 -2.42 -23.21 5.44
CA VAL A 103 -2.36 -21.94 6.17
C VAL A 103 -1.51 -22.15 7.42
N VAL A 104 -0.29 -21.64 7.41
CA VAL A 104 0.67 -21.79 8.51
C VAL A 104 0.42 -20.81 9.65
N TYR A 105 -0.15 -19.64 9.35
CA TYR A 105 -0.61 -18.67 10.36
C TYR A 105 -1.95 -18.05 10.00
N GLY A 106 -2.77 -17.84 11.03
CA GLY A 106 -4.06 -17.19 10.94
C GLY A 106 -5.25 -18.12 10.73
N PRO A 107 -6.46 -17.57 10.60
CA PRO A 107 -6.71 -16.15 10.37
C PRO A 107 -6.42 -15.29 11.60
N ILE A 108 -5.66 -14.21 11.41
CA ILE A 108 -5.49 -13.16 12.43
C ILE A 108 -6.39 -11.99 12.03
N PHE A 109 -7.38 -11.70 12.85
CA PHE A 109 -8.31 -10.59 12.65
C PHE A 109 -7.62 -9.26 12.98
N GLY A 110 -7.60 -8.35 12.01
CA GLY A 110 -6.88 -7.09 12.09
C GLY A 110 -6.69 -6.46 10.73
N LYS A 111 -6.01 -5.31 10.73
CA LYS A 111 -5.59 -4.62 9.51
C LYS A 111 -4.13 -4.94 9.21
N GLU A 112 -3.92 -5.56 8.07
CA GLU A 112 -2.65 -6.11 7.63
C GLU A 112 -1.71 -5.05 7.05
N SER A 113 -0.44 -5.42 6.88
CA SER A 113 0.60 -4.60 6.25
C SER A 113 0.72 -4.84 4.75
N HIS A 114 1.58 -4.06 4.10
CA HIS A 114 1.92 -4.20 2.69
C HIS A 114 3.06 -5.20 2.44
N CYS A 115 4.00 -5.35 3.36
CA CYS A 115 5.14 -6.25 3.20
C CYS A 115 5.67 -6.75 4.56
N ALA A 116 6.30 -7.91 4.53
CA ALA A 116 7.16 -8.36 5.61
C ALA A 116 8.55 -7.72 5.46
N GLU A 117 9.21 -7.43 6.58
CA GLU A 117 10.59 -6.93 6.60
C GLU A 117 11.38 -7.68 7.68
N ASN A 118 12.56 -8.18 7.31
CA ASN A 118 13.45 -8.90 8.22
C ASN A 118 12.76 -10.03 9.03
N GLY A 119 11.91 -10.81 8.36
CA GLY A 119 11.15 -11.91 8.98
C GLY A 119 10.02 -11.49 9.92
N GLN A 120 9.67 -10.20 9.96
CA GLN A 120 8.57 -9.67 10.75
C GLN A 120 7.46 -9.16 9.83
N TYR A 121 6.21 -9.46 10.19
CA TYR A 121 5.05 -8.91 9.51
C TYR A 121 4.26 -8.01 10.46
N PRO A 122 4.17 -6.70 10.20
CA PRO A 122 3.45 -5.79 11.07
C PRO A 122 1.95 -5.84 10.79
N PHE A 123 1.13 -5.54 11.79
CA PHE A 123 -0.31 -5.37 11.63
C PHE A 123 -0.85 -4.48 12.77
N SER A 124 -2.08 -4.00 12.60
CA SER A 124 -2.76 -3.20 13.63
C SER A 124 -4.07 -3.82 14.08
N ILE A 125 -4.35 -3.62 15.37
CA ILE A 125 -5.56 -4.04 16.06
C ILE A 125 -6.29 -2.79 16.52
N SER A 126 -7.55 -2.71 16.13
CA SER A 126 -8.53 -1.68 16.46
C SER A 126 -9.58 -2.29 17.39
N GLU A 127 -10.43 -1.46 18.01
CA GLU A 127 -11.40 -1.90 19.02
C GLU A 127 -12.28 -3.06 18.51
N GLU A 128 -12.65 -3.01 17.22
CA GLU A 128 -13.49 -4.01 16.57
C GLU A 128 -12.88 -5.43 16.49
N PHE A 129 -11.57 -5.58 16.70
CA PHE A 129 -10.84 -6.85 16.56
C PHE A 129 -10.43 -7.50 17.90
N LEU A 130 -10.64 -6.82 19.04
CA LEU A 130 -10.11 -7.28 20.33
C LEU A 130 -10.70 -8.62 20.79
N ASP A 131 -11.93 -8.92 20.42
CA ASP A 131 -12.61 -10.16 20.78
C ASP A 131 -12.50 -11.26 19.71
N LYS A 132 -11.71 -11.02 18.64
CA LYS A 132 -11.71 -11.87 17.44
C LYS A 132 -10.53 -12.82 17.33
N ASN A 133 -9.55 -12.69 18.21
CA ASN A 133 -8.33 -13.50 18.20
C ASN A 133 -8.16 -14.27 19.52
N PRO A 134 -9.10 -15.18 19.88
CA PRO A 134 -9.08 -15.86 21.18
C PRO A 134 -7.84 -16.72 21.41
N ASP A 135 -7.24 -17.24 20.33
CA ASP A 135 -6.02 -18.06 20.38
C ASP A 135 -4.72 -17.23 20.53
N HIS A 136 -4.84 -15.90 20.52
CA HIS A 136 -3.74 -14.94 20.62
C HIS A 136 -3.97 -13.99 21.80
N PRO A 137 -3.82 -14.45 23.06
CA PRO A 137 -4.09 -13.65 24.25
C PRO A 137 -3.20 -12.41 24.37
N GLU A 138 -2.07 -12.36 23.66
CA GLU A 138 -1.23 -11.17 23.52
C GLU A 138 -1.91 -10.02 22.77
N ILE A 139 -2.97 -10.28 21.99
CA ILE A 139 -3.81 -9.29 21.32
C ILE A 139 -4.93 -8.87 22.29
N ASP A 140 -4.56 -8.11 23.31
CA ASP A 140 -5.44 -7.70 24.41
C ASP A 140 -5.87 -6.22 24.34
N ILE A 141 -5.21 -5.41 23.51
CA ILE A 141 -5.44 -3.98 23.41
C ILE A 141 -5.25 -3.45 21.98
N CYS A 142 -5.91 -2.34 21.67
CA CYS A 142 -5.65 -1.58 20.46
C CYS A 142 -4.16 -1.23 20.34
N GLY A 143 -3.59 -1.39 19.16
CA GLY A 143 -2.16 -1.17 18.97
C GLY A 143 -1.60 -1.70 17.67
N ILE A 144 -0.28 -1.68 17.61
CA ILE A 144 0.54 -2.24 16.54
C ILE A 144 1.23 -3.47 17.08
N TYR A 145 1.19 -4.52 16.29
CA TYR A 145 1.75 -5.82 16.59
C TYR A 145 2.66 -6.28 15.45
N LEU A 146 3.63 -7.11 15.78
CA LEU A 146 4.45 -7.82 14.81
C LEU A 146 4.29 -9.32 14.99
N LEU A 147 4.07 -10.02 13.89
CA LEU A 147 4.17 -11.47 13.79
C LEU A 147 5.60 -11.84 13.35
N ASP A 148 6.28 -12.66 14.15
CA ASP A 148 7.53 -13.29 13.75
C ASP A 148 7.22 -14.49 12.85
N LEU A 149 7.56 -14.38 11.57
CA LEU A 149 7.17 -15.38 10.57
C LEU A 149 7.89 -16.73 10.74
N LYS A 150 9.03 -16.74 11.44
CA LYS A 150 9.79 -17.97 11.70
C LYS A 150 9.21 -18.76 12.86
N THR A 151 8.69 -18.09 13.88
CA THR A 151 8.28 -18.71 15.15
C THR A 151 6.78 -18.65 15.41
N GLY A 152 6.04 -17.85 14.66
CA GLY A 152 4.61 -17.60 14.86
C GLY A 152 4.31 -16.70 16.06
N LYS A 153 5.33 -16.18 16.74
CA LYS A 153 5.13 -15.36 17.94
C LYS A 153 4.66 -13.97 17.56
N ILE A 154 3.58 -13.53 18.20
CA ILE A 154 3.09 -12.16 18.08
C ILE A 154 3.62 -11.35 19.26
N ARG A 155 4.01 -10.10 18.99
CA ARG A 155 4.38 -9.13 20.03
C ARG A 155 3.80 -7.76 19.77
N ARG A 156 3.34 -7.10 20.83
CA ARG A 156 2.92 -5.70 20.79
C ARG A 156 4.14 -4.78 20.72
N VAL A 157 4.11 -3.78 19.84
CA VAL A 157 5.20 -2.79 19.70
C VAL A 157 4.77 -1.36 20.00
N ALA A 158 3.46 -1.08 19.90
CA ALA A 158 2.86 0.16 20.39
C ALA A 158 1.43 -0.13 20.83
N ASP A 159 1.05 0.32 22.02
CA ASP A 159 -0.34 0.28 22.46
C ASP A 159 -1.08 1.59 22.13
N LYS A 160 -2.39 1.60 22.39
CA LYS A 160 -3.26 2.78 22.22
C LYS A 160 -2.68 4.03 22.87
N LYS A 161 -2.18 3.92 24.11
CA LYS A 161 -1.62 5.05 24.85
C LYS A 161 -0.39 5.61 24.14
N THR A 162 0.53 4.74 23.71
CA THR A 162 1.73 5.10 22.98
C THR A 162 1.40 5.86 21.69
N VAL A 163 0.40 5.40 20.94
CA VAL A 163 -0.06 6.07 19.70
C VAL A 163 -0.67 7.44 20.03
N TYR A 164 -1.50 7.54 21.06
CA TYR A 164 -2.14 8.81 21.46
C TYR A 164 -1.10 9.82 21.94
N ASP A 165 -0.18 9.40 22.80
CA ASP A 165 0.90 10.25 23.31
C ASP A 165 1.79 10.77 22.16
N MET A 166 2.08 9.92 21.16
CA MET A 166 2.81 10.33 19.95
C MET A 166 2.06 11.42 19.18
N VAL A 167 0.75 11.24 18.97
CA VAL A 167 -0.11 12.21 18.27
C VAL A 167 -0.15 13.54 19.02
N ILE A 168 -0.39 13.51 20.33
CA ILE A 168 -0.44 14.72 21.18
C ILE A 168 0.90 15.44 21.17
N LYS A 169 2.01 14.71 21.33
CA LYS A 169 3.36 15.27 21.30
C LYS A 169 3.71 15.91 19.95
N SER A 170 3.07 15.47 18.87
CA SER A 170 3.23 16.06 17.53
C SER A 170 2.43 17.35 17.31
N GLY A 171 1.62 17.74 18.29
CA GLY A 171 0.71 18.90 18.26
C GLY A 171 -0.69 18.58 17.70
N CYS A 172 -0.94 17.34 17.31
CA CYS A 172 -2.23 16.89 16.80
C CYS A 172 -3.14 16.40 17.94
N THR A 173 -4.43 16.34 17.67
CA THR A 173 -5.49 15.95 18.59
C THR A 173 -6.04 14.60 18.14
N PRO A 174 -5.96 13.54 18.97
CA PRO A 174 -6.59 12.26 18.68
C PRO A 174 -8.12 12.38 18.50
N ASN A 175 -8.70 11.47 17.73
CA ASN A 175 -10.15 11.26 17.58
C ASN A 175 -10.49 9.78 17.79
N GLU A 176 -11.78 9.42 17.67
CA GLU A 176 -12.25 8.05 17.88
C GLU A 176 -11.63 7.02 16.92
N TYR A 177 -11.12 7.46 15.76
CA TYR A 177 -10.48 6.61 14.76
C TYR A 177 -8.95 6.63 14.82
N THR A 178 -8.33 7.33 15.79
CA THR A 178 -6.86 7.45 15.86
C THR A 178 -6.17 6.09 16.00
N THR A 179 -6.75 5.16 16.74
CA THR A 179 -6.25 3.77 16.83
C THR A 179 -6.82 2.83 15.78
N SER A 180 -7.69 3.31 14.87
CA SER A 180 -8.11 2.56 13.69
C SER A 180 -7.07 2.67 12.57
N MET A 181 -5.83 2.34 12.91
CA MET A 181 -4.66 2.53 12.06
C MET A 181 -4.75 1.64 10.82
N SER A 182 -4.13 2.09 9.73
CA SER A 182 -4.03 1.34 8.48
C SER A 182 -2.67 1.60 7.86
N HIS A 183 -2.30 0.82 6.82
CA HIS A 183 -1.02 1.01 6.13
C HIS A 183 0.18 0.97 7.09
N VAL A 184 0.13 0.04 8.05
CA VAL A 184 1.26 -0.20 8.96
C VAL A 184 2.37 -0.82 8.14
N GLN A 185 3.56 -0.24 8.14
CA GLN A 185 4.68 -0.71 7.32
C GLN A 185 6.00 -0.55 8.06
N LEU A 186 6.83 -1.57 8.02
CA LEU A 186 8.17 -1.51 8.59
C LEU A 186 9.12 -0.76 7.65
N ASN A 187 10.14 -0.13 8.22
CA ASN A 187 11.31 0.24 7.44
C ASN A 187 12.14 -1.03 7.14
N PRO A 188 13.05 -1.02 6.13
CA PRO A 188 13.78 -2.22 5.71
C PRO A 188 14.58 -2.93 6.82
N SER A 189 15.04 -2.20 7.85
CA SER A 189 15.74 -2.80 9.00
C SER A 189 14.80 -3.31 10.11
N ALA A 190 13.48 -3.22 9.92
CA ALA A 190 12.44 -3.58 10.89
C ALA A 190 12.59 -2.92 12.28
N THR A 191 13.14 -1.71 12.32
CA THR A 191 13.37 -0.94 13.56
C THR A 191 12.36 0.18 13.79
N LYS A 192 11.62 0.56 12.75
CA LYS A 192 10.64 1.65 12.76
C LYS A 192 9.38 1.19 12.04
N VAL A 193 8.25 1.73 12.49
CA VAL A 193 6.94 1.51 11.88
C VAL A 193 6.43 2.84 11.35
N MET A 194 6.01 2.86 10.09
CA MET A 194 5.17 3.89 9.49
C MET A 194 3.71 3.42 9.54
N MET A 195 2.79 4.34 9.74
CA MET A 195 1.36 4.04 9.83
C MET A 195 0.54 5.21 9.30
N ARG A 196 -0.65 4.93 8.80
CA ARG A 196 -1.70 5.93 8.58
C ARG A 196 -2.64 5.98 9.77
N LEU A 197 -2.84 7.19 10.29
CA LEU A 197 -3.68 7.47 11.45
C LEU A 197 -4.65 8.62 11.17
N SER A 198 -5.76 8.65 11.91
CA SER A 198 -6.76 9.71 11.89
C SER A 198 -6.52 10.68 13.06
N VAL A 199 -6.69 11.99 12.84
CA VAL A 199 -6.60 13.04 13.85
C VAL A 199 -7.71 14.07 13.63
N ALA A 200 -8.16 14.73 14.71
CA ALA A 200 -9.19 15.76 14.65
C ALA A 200 -8.68 17.05 14.00
N ASN A 201 -7.41 17.40 14.21
CA ASN A 201 -6.73 18.51 13.55
C ASN A 201 -5.43 18.01 12.92
N CYS A 202 -5.18 18.43 11.67
CA CYS A 202 -3.91 18.18 11.01
C CYS A 202 -3.16 19.49 10.91
N LEU A 203 -2.16 19.69 11.78
CA LEU A 203 -1.32 20.90 11.79
C LEU A 203 -0.36 21.00 10.59
N TYR A 204 -0.23 19.94 9.81
CA TYR A 204 0.71 19.83 8.69
C TYR A 204 0.03 19.90 7.30
N LEU A 205 -1.26 20.26 7.25
CA LEU A 205 -1.96 20.59 6.00
C LEU A 205 -1.67 22.04 5.60
N VAL A 206 -0.80 22.24 4.61
CA VAL A 206 -0.86 23.44 3.77
C VAL A 206 -2.06 23.25 2.83
N PRO A 207 -3.06 24.16 2.81
CA PRO A 207 -4.14 24.07 1.85
C PRO A 207 -3.57 24.09 0.44
N LEU A 208 -4.09 23.26 -0.46
CA LEU A 208 -3.89 23.41 -1.90
C LEU A 208 -4.51 24.76 -2.35
N ALA A 209 -3.75 25.83 -2.17
CA ALA A 209 -3.94 27.12 -2.81
C ALA A 209 -2.53 27.64 -3.09
N ALA A 210 -2.21 27.82 -4.37
CA ALA A 210 -0.92 28.20 -4.92
C ALA A 210 -0.05 29.08 -4.00
N LEU A 211 1.23 28.73 -3.79
CA LEU A 211 2.40 29.64 -3.72
C LEU A 211 3.65 28.92 -3.13
N THR A 212 4.69 28.87 -3.95
CA THR A 212 6.14 28.87 -3.64
C THR A 212 6.75 27.78 -2.72
N LEU A 213 7.54 26.89 -3.33
CA LEU A 213 8.48 25.97 -2.67
C LEU A 213 9.46 26.73 -1.76
N ARG A 214 9.49 26.40 -0.46
CA ARG A 214 10.74 26.33 0.33
C ARG A 214 10.54 25.55 1.65
N LEU A 215 11.44 24.58 1.84
CA LEU A 215 11.67 23.71 3.01
C LEU A 215 10.55 22.72 3.40
N VAL A 216 10.69 21.48 2.92
CA VAL A 216 9.95 20.31 3.40
C VAL A 216 10.85 19.52 4.35
N ARG A 217 10.44 19.38 5.62
CA ARG A 217 10.81 18.22 6.45
C ARG A 217 9.76 17.14 6.20
N HIS A 218 10.19 15.99 5.70
CA HIS A 218 9.34 14.93 5.19
C HIS A 218 8.43 14.29 6.25
N MET A 219 7.12 14.47 6.11
CA MET A 219 6.06 13.53 6.47
C MET A 219 4.89 13.75 5.50
N SER A 220 4.45 12.70 4.80
CA SER A 220 3.36 12.77 3.83
C SER A 220 2.06 12.23 4.44
N PHE A 221 0.97 13.02 4.41
CA PHE A 221 -0.39 12.51 4.65
C PHE A 221 -1.38 13.16 3.66
N GLN A 222 -2.21 12.32 3.05
CA GLN A 222 -3.26 12.70 2.09
C GLN A 222 -4.64 12.71 2.78
N THR A 223 -5.42 13.77 2.55
CA THR A 223 -6.86 13.84 2.86
C THR A 223 -7.68 13.39 1.66
N ASN A 224 -8.66 12.52 1.89
CA ASN A 224 -9.80 12.17 1.04
C ASN A 224 -9.71 12.56 -0.46
N GLN A 225 -8.90 11.83 -1.23
CA GLN A 225 -9.18 11.25 -2.55
C GLN A 225 -7.86 10.74 -3.15
N PHE A 226 -7.95 9.66 -3.92
CA PHE A 226 -6.88 8.78 -4.36
C PHE A 226 -5.74 9.45 -5.16
N ILE A 227 -4.48 9.02 -4.93
CA ILE A 227 -3.49 8.48 -5.91
C ILE A 227 -2.08 8.45 -5.27
N SER A 228 -1.33 7.37 -5.52
CA SER A 228 0.10 7.16 -5.19
C SER A 228 0.94 7.14 -6.47
N PHE A 229 2.12 7.78 -6.47
CA PHE A 229 3.24 7.45 -7.37
C PHE A 229 4.59 7.80 -6.73
N GLY A 230 5.57 6.90 -6.90
CA GLY A 230 6.99 7.15 -6.71
C GLY A 230 7.69 7.34 -8.06
N LEU A 231 8.74 8.15 -8.09
CA LEU A 231 9.70 8.16 -9.20
C LEU A 231 11.10 8.56 -8.70
N THR A 232 12.06 7.69 -8.99
CA THR A 232 13.51 7.88 -8.88
C THR A 232 14.01 8.77 -10.04
N MET A 233 14.95 9.67 -9.80
CA MET A 233 15.67 10.39 -10.86
C MET A 233 17.18 10.38 -10.60
N ILE A 234 17.90 9.93 -11.63
CA ILE A 234 19.36 9.86 -11.78
C ILE A 234 19.86 11.17 -12.47
N HIS A 235 20.93 11.75 -11.89
CA HIS A 235 21.98 12.65 -12.43
C HIS A 235 21.71 14.01 -13.15
N THR A 236 22.14 15.08 -12.43
CA THR A 236 23.13 16.17 -12.75
C THR A 236 22.94 17.29 -13.82
N TRP A 237 23.40 18.51 -13.41
CA TRP A 237 23.77 19.78 -14.12
C TRP A 237 22.59 20.65 -14.65
N GLN A 238 22.51 22.00 -14.59
CA GLN A 238 23.45 23.12 -14.40
C GLN A 238 22.68 24.45 -14.06
N LEU A 239 23.44 25.52 -13.76
CA LEU A 239 23.09 26.86 -13.24
C LEU A 239 22.07 27.76 -14.02
N VAL A 240 21.22 28.44 -13.22
CA VAL A 240 20.88 29.89 -13.16
C VAL A 240 20.74 30.73 -14.45
N SER A 241 19.53 31.27 -14.68
CA SER A 241 19.33 32.73 -14.85
C SER A 241 17.86 33.17 -14.73
N THR A 242 17.67 34.20 -13.91
CA THR A 242 16.52 35.09 -13.66
C THR A 242 15.55 35.38 -14.82
N MET A 243 14.24 35.49 -14.55
CA MET A 243 13.40 36.57 -15.10
C MET A 243 12.17 36.85 -14.21
N THR A 244 12.10 38.12 -13.78
CA THR A 244 11.05 38.76 -12.98
C THR A 244 9.83 39.09 -13.84
N VAL A 245 8.63 38.87 -13.31
CA VAL A 245 7.36 39.20 -13.98
C VAL A 245 7.07 40.70 -13.89
N GLN A 246 6.95 41.38 -15.03
CA GLN A 246 6.20 42.64 -15.14
C GLN A 246 5.26 42.59 -16.34
N ARG A 247 3.96 42.83 -16.07
CA ARG A 247 2.88 42.98 -17.05
C ARG A 247 3.10 44.24 -17.90
N LEU A 248 2.96 44.13 -19.21
CA LEU A 248 2.50 45.23 -20.06
C LEU A 248 1.78 44.69 -21.31
N ARG A 249 0.61 45.28 -21.57
CA ARG A 249 -0.28 45.06 -22.72
C ARG A 249 0.43 45.39 -24.03
N TRP A 250 0.11 44.72 -25.15
CA TRP A 250 -0.28 45.35 -26.43
C TRP A 250 -0.74 44.31 -27.48
N LYS A 251 -1.44 44.82 -28.50
CA LYS A 251 -2.34 44.15 -29.43
C LYS A 251 -1.67 43.30 -30.52
N ARG A 252 -2.50 42.39 -31.05
CA ARG A 252 -2.49 41.64 -32.32
C ARG A 252 -1.73 42.25 -33.53
N ALA A 253 -0.90 41.38 -34.13
CA ALA A 253 -1.02 40.82 -35.49
C ALA A 253 -0.17 41.33 -36.68
N VAL A 254 0.26 40.31 -37.44
CA VAL A 254 0.48 40.20 -38.90
C VAL A 254 1.93 40.25 -39.45
N SER A 255 2.40 39.06 -39.83
CA SER A 255 3.08 38.64 -41.07
C SER A 255 4.30 39.41 -41.62
N SER A 256 5.43 38.72 -41.81
CA SER A 256 5.82 38.19 -43.13
C SER A 256 7.29 37.74 -43.16
N VAL A 257 7.51 36.48 -43.56
CA VAL A 257 8.70 36.06 -44.29
C VAL A 257 8.28 36.08 -45.75
N LEU A 258 8.96 36.86 -46.59
CA LEU A 258 9.26 36.57 -48.01
C LEU A 258 9.92 37.82 -48.62
N HIS A 259 11.25 37.81 -48.62
CA HIS A 259 12.04 38.48 -49.64
C HIS A 259 12.01 37.56 -50.87
N GLN A 260 11.40 38.01 -51.96
CA GLN A 260 11.64 37.48 -53.29
C GLN A 260 12.75 38.32 -53.93
N THR A 261 13.81 37.68 -54.40
CA THR A 261 14.53 38.16 -55.58
C THR A 261 13.79 37.64 -56.80
N GLU A 262 13.22 38.55 -57.58
CA GLU A 262 13.28 38.56 -59.05
C GLU A 262 12.59 39.84 -59.53
N ASN A 263 13.39 40.80 -59.97
CA ASN A 263 13.23 41.41 -61.28
C ASN A 263 14.52 42.16 -61.64
N ALA A 264 14.78 42.17 -62.94
CA ALA A 264 15.72 43.02 -63.64
C ALA A 264 15.76 44.47 -63.13
#